data_AF-A0A3R9K456-F1
#
_entry.id   AF-A0A3R9K456-F1
#
_cell.length_a   1.000
_cell.length_b   1.000
_cell.length_c   1.000
_cell.angle_alpha   90.00
_cell.angle_beta   90.00
_cell.angle_gamma   90.00
#
_symmetry.space_group_name_H-M   'P 1'
#
loop_
_entity.id
_entity.type
_entity.pdbx_description
1 polymer ?
#
loop_
_entity_poly.entity_id
_entity_poly.type
_entity_poly.pdbx_seq_one_letter_code
_entity_poly.pdbx_strand_id
1 'polypeptide(L)'
;MEKAVRQSYHWNAKYNRYELAINYENIEAILRLRRKIQAFKREVGDTLFISPCYSNEATWREEALKELPDYFDTIFLENFGHELYTEAPREVASLINEWLAYSQ
;
A
#
# COMPACT_ATOMS: atom_id res chain seq x y z
N MET A 1 29.71 5.86 -21.91
CA MET A 1 28.61 6.45 -21.13
C MET A 1 27.58 7.12 -22.04
N GLU A 2 27.98 8.08 -22.88
CA GLU A 2 27.05 8.83 -23.77
C GLU A 2 26.24 7.93 -24.73
N LYS A 3 26.87 6.89 -25.31
CA LYS A 3 26.21 5.94 -26.20
C LYS A 3 25.12 5.10 -25.51
N ALA A 4 25.35 4.70 -24.26
CA ALA A 4 24.39 3.95 -23.47
C ALA A 4 23.19 4.82 -23.08
N VAL A 5 23.45 6.08 -22.68
CA VAL A 5 22.39 7.06 -22.40
C VAL A 5 21.53 7.30 -23.64
N ARG A 6 22.13 7.50 -24.82
CA ARG A 6 21.35 7.70 -26.06
C ARG A 6 20.52 6.48 -26.46
N GLN A 7 20.94 5.26 -26.12
CA GLN A 7 20.18 4.03 -26.41
C GLN A 7 19.03 3.78 -25.42
N SER A 8 19.08 4.36 -24.22
CA SER A 8 18.03 4.20 -23.21
C SER A 8 16.84 5.15 -23.40
N TYR A 9 16.85 6.02 -24.42
CA TYR A 9 15.78 6.98 -24.68
C TYR A 9 15.36 6.98 -26.16
N HIS A 10 14.07 7.17 -26.41
CA HIS A 10 13.52 7.41 -27.74
C HIS A 10 12.85 8.79 -27.77
N TRP A 11 12.88 9.44 -28.93
CA TRP A 11 12.22 10.73 -29.11
C TRP A 11 10.71 10.55 -29.26
N ASN A 12 9.92 11.24 -28.43
CA ASN A 12 8.47 11.29 -28.55
C ASN A 12 8.03 12.61 -29.19
N ALA A 13 7.71 12.55 -30.49
CA ALA A 13 7.31 13.71 -31.28
C ALA A 13 5.95 14.31 -30.85
N LYS A 14 5.06 13.53 -30.25
CA LYS A 14 3.74 14.00 -29.77
C LYS A 14 3.89 14.95 -28.57
N TYR A 15 4.86 14.69 -27.71
CA TYR A 15 5.10 15.47 -26.49
C TYR A 15 6.40 16.30 -26.56
N ASN A 16 7.09 16.30 -27.69
CA ASN A 16 8.33 17.04 -27.95
C ASN A 16 9.42 16.80 -26.87
N ARG A 17 9.60 15.55 -26.43
CA ARG A 17 10.54 15.17 -25.37
C ARG A 17 11.14 13.77 -25.59
N TYR A 18 12.29 13.49 -24.98
CA TYR A 18 12.84 12.14 -24.90
C TYR A 18 12.16 11.34 -23.79
N GLU A 19 11.75 10.11 -24.11
CA GLU A 19 11.15 9.16 -23.16
C GLU A 19 12.06 7.94 -23.02
N LEU A 20 12.04 7.29 -21.85
CA LEU A 20 12.84 6.09 -21.65
C LEU A 20 12.36 4.97 -22.59
N ALA A 21 13.30 4.38 -23.33
CA ALA A 21 13.08 3.24 -24.20
C ALA A 21 12.95 1.94 -23.37
N ILE A 22 12.01 1.91 -22.44
CA ILE A 22 11.68 0.76 -21.62
C ILE A 22 10.32 0.24 -22.10
N ASN A 23 10.26 -1.05 -22.44
CA ASN A 23 8.99 -1.71 -22.80
C ASN A 23 8.12 -1.93 -21.55
N TYR A 24 6.83 -2.19 -21.78
CA TYR A 24 5.87 -2.38 -20.72
C TYR A 24 6.27 -3.51 -19.76
N GLU A 25 6.79 -4.61 -20.29
CA GLU A 25 7.22 -5.78 -19.51
C GLU A 25 8.32 -5.42 -18.51
N ASN A 26 9.29 -4.60 -18.93
CA ASN A 26 10.36 -4.12 -18.05
C ASN A 26 9.85 -3.11 -17.01
N ILE A 27 8.90 -2.23 -17.37
CA ILE A 27 8.25 -1.34 -16.40
C ILE A 27 7.51 -2.17 -15.34
N GLU A 28 6.74 -3.17 -15.77
CA GLU A 28 6.01 -4.05 -14.87
C GLU A 28 6.96 -4.84 -13.95
N ALA A 29 8.06 -5.37 -14.50
CA ALA A 29 9.09 -6.06 -13.73
C ALA A 29 9.74 -5.14 -12.69
N ILE A 30 10.11 -3.90 -13.05
CA ILE A 30 10.67 -2.91 -12.13
C ILE A 30 9.65 -2.54 -11.04
N LEU A 31 8.37 -2.38 -11.37
CA LEU A 31 7.33 -2.08 -10.40
C LEU A 31 7.05 -3.25 -9.45
N ARG A 32 7.06 -4.49 -9.96
CA ARG A 32 6.99 -5.71 -9.14
C ARG A 32 8.20 -5.79 -8.20
N LEU A 33 9.40 -5.53 -8.72
CA LEU A 33 10.63 -5.50 -7.93
C LEU A 33 10.57 -4.40 -6.87
N ARG A 34 10.11 -3.19 -7.21
CA ARG A 34 9.95 -2.08 -6.26
C ARG A 34 8.96 -2.45 -5.16
N ARG A 35 7.82 -3.05 -5.48
CA ARG A 35 6.83 -3.51 -4.50
C ARG A 35 7.41 -4.58 -3.57
N LYS A 36 8.14 -5.56 -4.11
CA LYS A 36 8.88 -6.53 -3.29
C LYS A 36 9.90 -5.82 -2.41
N ILE A 37 10.73 -4.95 -2.94
CA ILE A 37 11.74 -4.23 -2.14
C ILE A 37 11.08 -3.34 -1.07
N GLN A 38 9.96 -2.66 -1.37
CA GLN A 38 9.24 -1.81 -0.43
C GLN A 38 8.50 -2.61 0.65
N ALA A 39 7.88 -3.74 0.30
CA ALA A 39 7.23 -4.64 1.25
C ALA A 39 8.21 -5.22 2.28
N PHE A 40 9.49 -5.32 1.91
CA PHE A 40 10.56 -5.85 2.78
C PHE A 40 11.34 -4.77 3.53
N LYS A 41 11.09 -3.47 3.31
CA LYS A 41 12.02 -2.40 3.75
C LYS A 41 11.65 -1.64 5.01
N ARG A 42 10.55 -1.97 5.69
CA ARG A 42 10.31 -1.48 7.04
C ARG A 42 9.59 -2.55 7.82
N GLU A 43 10.28 -3.13 8.80
CA GLU A 43 9.59 -3.47 10.05
C GLU A 43 8.90 -2.18 10.47
N VAL A 44 7.57 -2.17 10.36
CA VAL A 44 6.77 -1.18 11.05
C VAL A 44 6.92 -1.57 12.52
N GLY A 45 7.13 -0.60 13.42
CA GLY A 45 7.18 -0.88 14.85
C GLY A 45 5.81 -1.37 15.34
N ASP A 46 5.51 -1.13 16.61
CA ASP A 46 4.16 -1.37 17.13
C ASP A 46 3.13 -0.69 16.21
N THR A 47 2.18 -1.48 15.70
CA THR A 47 1.29 -1.07 14.60
C THR A 47 -0.14 -1.48 14.89
N LEU A 48 -1.06 -0.51 14.82
CA LEU A 48 -2.49 -0.74 14.84
C LEU A 48 -3.06 -0.76 13.41
N PHE A 49 -3.67 -1.88 13.03
CA PHE A 49 -4.45 -2.04 11.81
C PHE A 49 -5.95 -1.95 12.13
N ILE A 50 -6.61 -0.93 11.59
CA ILE A 50 -8.07 -0.74 11.72
C ILE A 50 -8.70 -0.93 10.36
N SER A 51 -9.69 -1.82 10.27
CA SER A 51 -10.41 -2.08 9.02
C SER A 51 -11.88 -2.38 9.27
N PRO A 52 -12.78 -2.04 8.33
CA PRO A 52 -14.17 -2.47 8.43
C PRO A 52 -14.29 -4.00 8.35
N CYS A 53 -15.26 -4.58 9.04
CA CYS A 53 -15.67 -5.97 8.86
C CYS A 53 -16.90 -5.98 7.93
N TYR A 54 -16.77 -6.53 6.72
CA TYR A 54 -17.89 -6.59 5.80
C TYR A 54 -18.65 -7.90 6.01
N SER A 55 -19.98 -7.84 5.98
CA SER A 55 -20.84 -9.03 6.11
C SER A 55 -20.71 -10.01 4.93
N ASN A 56 -20.17 -9.56 3.80
CA ASN A 56 -19.85 -10.37 2.64
C ASN A 56 -18.41 -10.08 2.21
N GLU A 57 -17.44 -10.65 2.93
CA GLU A 57 -16.03 -10.51 2.58
C GLU A 57 -15.74 -11.12 1.21
N ALA A 58 -15.00 -10.38 0.38
CA ALA A 58 -14.52 -10.94 -0.86
C ALA A 58 -13.37 -11.92 -0.55
N THR A 59 -13.33 -13.07 -1.23
CA THR A 59 -12.33 -14.13 -0.98
C THR A 59 -10.89 -13.61 -1.01
N TRP A 60 -10.57 -12.70 -1.94
CA TRP A 60 -9.23 -12.11 -2.03
C TRP A 60 -8.85 -11.31 -0.79
N ARG A 61 -9.82 -10.71 -0.10
CA ARG A 61 -9.60 -9.94 1.12
C ARG A 61 -9.41 -10.85 2.31
N GLU A 62 -10.20 -11.91 2.44
CA GLU A 62 -9.98 -12.93 3.47
C GLU A 62 -8.59 -13.54 3.36
N GLU A 63 -8.13 -13.85 2.14
CA GLU A 63 -6.78 -14.36 1.89
C GLU A 63 -5.72 -13.32 2.23
N ALA A 64 -5.91 -12.06 1.86
CA ALA A 64 -4.96 -10.99 2.18
C ALA A 64 -4.86 -10.70 3.69
N LEU A 65 -5.96 -10.77 4.42
CA LEU A 65 -5.98 -10.54 5.87
C LEU A 65 -5.26 -11.63 6.66
N LYS A 66 -5.17 -12.86 6.14
CA LYS A 66 -4.39 -13.95 6.75
C LYS A 66 -2.88 -13.73 6.67
N GLU A 67 -2.42 -12.90 5.75
CA GLU A 67 -1.01 -12.53 5.57
C GLU A 67 -0.62 -11.31 6.42
N LEU A 68 -1.54 -10.78 7.24
CA LEU A 68 -1.21 -9.71 8.17
C LEU A 68 -0.16 -10.21 9.18
N PRO A 69 0.89 -9.41 9.45
CA PRO A 69 1.89 -9.82 10.42
C PRO A 69 1.30 -9.96 11.83
N ASP A 70 1.69 -11.02 12.55
CA ASP A 70 1.19 -11.31 13.90
C ASP A 70 1.50 -10.22 14.94
N TYR A 71 2.47 -9.34 14.66
CA TYR A 71 2.84 -8.22 15.53
C TYR A 71 1.94 -6.99 15.34
N PHE A 72 0.95 -7.04 14.46
CA PHE A 72 -0.04 -5.98 14.31
C PHE A 72 -1.18 -6.19 15.30
N ASP A 73 -1.49 -5.15 16.08
CA ASP A 73 -2.77 -5.06 16.76
C ASP A 73 -3.86 -4.82 15.71
N THR A 74 -4.88 -5.68 15.69
CA THR A 74 -5.88 -5.69 14.62
C THR A 74 -7.27 -5.46 15.18
N ILE A 75 -7.97 -4.43 14.68
CA ILE A 75 -9.37 -4.12 15.04
C ILE A 75 -10.23 -4.16 13.79
N PHE A 76 -11.22 -5.05 13.80
CA PHE A 76 -12.24 -5.14 12.76
C PHE A 76 -13.55 -4.51 13.25
N LEU A 77 -14.02 -3.48 12.53
CA LEU A 77 -15.19 -2.71 12.94
C LEU A 77 -16.43 -3.11 12.12
N GLU A 78 -17.42 -3.68 12.79
CA GLU A 78 -18.70 -4.01 12.17
C GLU A 78 -19.52 -2.76 11.87
N ASN A 79 -20.34 -2.80 10.80
CA ASN A 79 -21.24 -1.73 10.37
C ASN A 79 -20.56 -0.46 9.82
N PHE A 80 -19.28 -0.54 9.47
CA PHE A 80 -18.56 0.56 8.82
C PHE A 80 -18.28 0.29 7.34
N GLY A 81 -18.30 1.36 6.54
CA GLY A 81 -17.99 1.34 5.12
C GLY A 81 -16.52 1.59 4.83
N HIS A 82 -16.20 1.79 3.54
CA HIS A 82 -14.89 2.26 3.10
C HIS A 82 -14.55 3.66 3.68
N GLU A 83 -15.57 4.40 4.07
CA GLU A 83 -15.51 5.75 4.61
C GLU A 83 -15.40 5.79 6.15
N LEU A 84 -14.85 4.74 6.78
CA LEU A 84 -14.71 4.64 8.23
C LEU A 84 -14.25 5.94 8.93
N TYR A 85 -13.21 6.59 8.40
CA TYR A 85 -12.62 7.80 8.97
C TYR A 85 -13.52 9.04 8.86
N THR A 86 -14.51 9.02 7.96
CA THR A 86 -15.50 10.10 7.78
C THR A 86 -16.85 9.75 8.40
N GLU A 87 -17.23 8.47 8.44
CA GLU A 87 -18.47 7.98 9.06
C GLU A 87 -18.43 8.08 10.59
N ALA A 88 -17.30 7.75 11.21
CA ALA A 88 -17.14 7.72 12.67
C ALA A 88 -15.77 8.26 13.13
N PRO A 89 -15.45 9.53 12.84
CA PRO A 89 -14.15 10.11 13.16
C PRO A 89 -13.86 10.14 14.67
N ARG A 90 -14.89 10.21 15.53
CA ARG A 90 -14.71 10.29 16.99
C ARG A 90 -14.40 8.92 17.59
N GLU A 91 -15.14 7.90 17.17
CA GLU A 91 -14.93 6.52 17.61
C GLU A 91 -13.54 6.04 17.18
N VAL A 92 -13.17 6.27 15.92
CA VAL A 92 -11.85 5.93 15.39
C VAL A 92 -10.75 6.68 16.13
N ALA A 93 -10.95 7.98 16.42
CA ALA A 93 -9.98 8.74 17.20
C ALA A 93 -9.84 8.21 18.64
N SER A 94 -10.92 7.75 19.28
CA SER A 94 -10.85 7.13 20.61
C SER A 94 -10.00 5.87 20.59
N LEU A 95 -10.26 4.97 19.62
CA LEU A 95 -9.51 3.73 19.46
C LEU A 95 -8.00 3.98 19.27
N ILE A 96 -7.65 4.96 18.44
CA ILE A 96 -6.25 5.35 18.20
C ILE A 96 -5.62 5.89 19.48
N ASN A 97 -6.31 6.77 20.22
CA ASN A 97 -5.78 7.35 21.45
C ASN A 97 -5.63 6.31 22.57
N GLU A 98 -6.56 5.38 22.69
CA GLU A 98 -6.47 4.27 23.64
C GLU A 98 -5.25 3.40 23.33
N TRP A 99 -5.07 3.01 22.07
CA TRP A 99 -3.92 2.21 21.64
C TRP A 99 -2.58 2.94 21.90
N LEU A 100 -2.50 4.24 21.59
CA LEU A 100 -1.32 5.04 21.88
C LEU A 100 -1.02 5.15 23.38
N ALA A 101 -2.04 5.16 24.24
CA ALA A 101 -1.87 5.22 25.68
C ALA A 101 -1.36 3.89 26.27
N TYR A 102 -1.72 2.75 25.67
CA TYR A 102 -1.21 1.43 26.06
C TYR A 102 0.18 1.12 25.49
N SER A 103 0.59 1.82 24.43
CA SER A 103 1.88 1.64 23.74
C SER A 103 3.00 2.55 24.27
N GLN A 104 2.76 3.29 25.36
CA GLN A 104 3.75 4.17 26.03
C GLN A 104 4.33 3.57 27.31
#